data_AF-A0A9D9MCY6-F1
#
_entry.id   AF-A0A9D9MCY6-F1
#
_cell.length_a   1.000
_cell.length_b   1.000
_cell.length_c   1.000
_cell.angle_alpha   90.00
_cell.angle_beta   90.00
_cell.angle_gamma   90.00
#
_symmetry.space_group_name_H-M   'P 1'
#
loop_
_entity.id
_entity.type
_entity.pdbx_description
1 polymer ?
#
loop_
_entity_poly.entity_id
_entity_poly.type
_entity_poly.pdbx_seq_one_letter_code
_entity_poly.pdbx_strand_id
1 'polypeptide(L)'
;MKKIVIFLCAVLILCSSCDKNSKFLSVTGTGSVTFVPNLVKFSLTVRQTDPVLANSVSKTKNEVVKILDLCTKYGVKDEDIKSSWISTNQEYHWQTDKKVFDGYASNQTTDIIFRDLDKLEEFTAQLMRLDIANMN
;
A
#
# COMPACT_ATOMS: atom_id res chain seq x y z
N MET A 1 72.74 46.67 -9.47
CA MET A 1 71.96 45.43 -9.67
C MET A 1 71.18 44.97 -8.42
N LYS A 2 71.67 45.18 -7.18
CA LYS A 2 70.92 44.81 -5.94
C LYS A 2 69.59 45.58 -5.71
N LYS A 3 69.48 46.84 -6.16
CA LYS A 3 68.27 47.67 -5.97
C LYS A 3 67.07 47.25 -6.84
N ILE A 4 67.30 46.60 -7.98
CA ILE A 4 66.25 46.11 -8.90
C ILE A 4 65.62 44.82 -8.39
N VAL A 5 66.41 43.94 -7.78
CA VAL A 5 65.91 42.68 -7.18
C VAL A 5 65.05 42.96 -5.93
N ILE A 6 65.40 43.98 -5.15
CA ILE A 6 64.62 44.37 -3.96
C ILE A 6 63.26 44.98 -4.36
N PHE A 7 63.22 45.74 -5.47
CA PHE A 7 61.97 46.34 -5.95
C PHE A 7 61.01 45.31 -6.56
N LEU A 8 61.53 44.25 -7.20
CA LEU A 8 60.72 43.17 -7.77
C LEU A 8 60.08 42.27 -6.71
N CYS A 9 60.75 42.06 -5.56
CA CYS A 9 60.17 41.31 -4.43
C CYS A 9 59.04 42.08 -3.71
N ALA A 10 59.06 43.42 -3.71
CA ALA A 10 58.03 44.21 -3.02
C ALA A 10 56.66 44.19 -3.74
N VAL A 11 56.65 43.99 -5.05
CA VAL A 11 55.41 43.99 -5.87
C VAL A 11 54.67 42.64 -5.81
N LEU A 12 55.40 41.54 -5.58
CA LEU A 12 54.81 40.19 -5.45
C LEU A 12 54.04 39.96 -4.13
N ILE A 13 54.22 40.82 -3.12
CA ILE A 13 53.60 40.64 -1.80
C ILE A 13 52.18 41.25 -1.73
N LEU A 14 51.79 42.10 -2.69
CA LEU A 14 50.54 42.88 -2.61
C LEU A 14 49.29 42.21 -3.22
N CYS A 15 49.41 41.05 -3.87
CA CYS A 15 48.28 40.41 -4.58
C CYS A 15 47.65 39.19 -3.88
N SER A 16 48.01 38.88 -2.63
CA SER A 16 47.58 37.62 -1.99
C SER A 16 46.36 37.70 -1.06
N SER A 17 45.54 38.74 -1.13
CA SER A 17 44.43 38.91 -0.18
C SER A 17 43.10 39.24 -0.84
N CYS A 18 42.41 38.21 -1.33
CA CYS A 18 40.95 38.19 -1.37
C CYS A 18 40.48 36.77 -1.10
N ASP A 19 40.79 36.28 0.11
CA ASP A 19 40.25 35.02 0.59
C ASP A 19 38.82 35.26 1.07
N LYS A 20 37.85 34.68 0.36
CA LYS A 20 36.41 34.83 0.63
C LYS A 20 36.06 34.21 1.99
N ASN A 21 36.22 34.99 3.04
CA ASN A 21 35.77 34.67 4.39
C ASN A 21 34.24 34.76 4.50
N SER A 22 33.53 33.76 3.95
CA SER A 22 32.12 33.56 4.23
C SER A 22 31.95 32.54 5.36
N LYS A 23 31.63 33.02 6.56
CA LYS A 23 31.30 32.16 7.70
C LYS A 23 29.88 31.59 7.50
N PHE A 24 29.77 30.30 7.19
CA PHE A 24 28.49 29.59 7.15
C PHE A 24 28.47 28.51 8.22
N LEU A 25 27.37 28.45 8.98
CA LEU A 25 27.07 27.36 9.91
C LEU A 25 26.06 26.44 9.23
N SER A 26 26.51 25.27 8.79
CA SER A 26 25.64 24.22 8.26
C SER A 26 25.36 23.22 9.37
N VAL A 27 24.08 23.02 9.69
CA VAL A 27 23.64 22.05 10.69
C VAL A 27 22.74 21.05 9.99
N THR A 28 23.05 19.76 10.11
CA THR A 28 22.19 18.67 9.63
C THR A 28 21.65 17.95 10.85
N GLY A 29 20.33 17.96 11.02
CA GLY A 29 19.64 17.19 12.04
C GLY A 29 18.90 16.02 11.41
N THR A 30 19.05 14.82 11.98
CA THR A 30 18.27 13.63 11.61
C THR A 30 17.28 13.31 12.74
N GLY A 31 16.01 13.16 12.39
CA GLY A 31 14.96 12.71 13.30
C GLY A 31 14.51 11.30 12.90
N SER A 32 14.36 10.41 13.88
CA SER A 32 13.77 9.09 13.68
C SER A 32 12.67 8.90 14.71
N VAL A 33 11.55 8.30 14.29
CA VAL A 33 10.41 7.97 15.16
C VAL A 33 10.13 6.48 14.99
N THR A 34 10.07 5.78 16.11
CA THR A 34 9.66 4.37 16.17
C THR A 34 8.30 4.31 16.87
N PHE A 35 7.33 3.65 16.25
CA PHE A 35 6.02 3.42 16.84
C PHE A 35 5.62 1.95 16.68
N VAL A 36 4.82 1.46 17.61
CA VAL A 36 4.21 0.13 17.49
C VAL A 36 2.97 0.28 16.60
N PRO A 37 2.80 -0.51 15.54
CA PRO A 37 1.59 -0.51 14.73
C PRO A 37 0.36 -0.76 15.62
N ASN A 38 -0.71 0.00 15.41
CA ASN A 38 -1.93 -0.05 16.25
C ASN A 38 -3.19 -0.45 15.46
N LEU A 39 -3.05 -0.76 14.18
CA LEU A 39 -4.13 -1.22 13.31
C LEU A 39 -3.57 -2.04 12.15
N VAL A 40 -4.40 -2.92 11.62
CA VAL A 40 -4.15 -3.71 10.41
C VAL A 40 -5.23 -3.38 9.40
N LYS A 41 -4.84 -3.18 8.15
CA LYS A 41 -5.78 -3.08 7.04
C LYS A 41 -5.78 -4.41 6.30
N PHE A 42 -6.96 -5.00 6.15
CA PHE A 42 -7.19 -6.16 5.29
C PHE A 42 -7.89 -5.71 4.03
N SER A 43 -7.47 -6.23 2.88
CA SER A 43 -8.20 -6.09 1.61
C SER A 43 -8.63 -7.47 1.14
N LEU A 44 -9.93 -7.78 1.32
CA LEU A 44 -10.51 -9.07 1.01
C LEU A 44 -11.24 -9.00 -0.32
N THR A 45 -10.88 -9.88 -1.26
CA THR A 45 -11.61 -10.00 -2.53
C THR A 45 -12.32 -11.33 -2.59
N VAL A 46 -13.65 -11.28 -2.71
CA VAL A 46 -14.49 -12.43 -2.97
C VAL A 46 -14.74 -12.51 -4.47
N ARG A 47 -14.58 -13.69 -5.06
CA ARG A 47 -14.84 -13.95 -6.48
C ARG A 47 -15.62 -15.25 -6.61
N GLN A 48 -16.73 -15.19 -7.32
CA GLN A 48 -17.53 -16.37 -7.68
C GLN A 48 -17.74 -16.39 -9.18
N THR A 49 -17.74 -17.59 -9.77
CA THR A 49 -18.06 -17.78 -11.19
C THR A 49 -19.26 -18.70 -11.31
N ASP A 50 -20.26 -18.29 -12.10
CA ASP A 50 -21.47 -19.07 -12.36
C ASP A 50 -21.94 -18.89 -13.81
N PRO A 51 -22.49 -19.91 -14.47
CA PRO A 51 -23.07 -19.77 -15.81
C PRO A 51 -24.19 -18.72 -15.89
N VAL A 52 -24.89 -18.45 -14.78
CA VAL A 52 -25.95 -17.47 -14.68
C VAL A 52 -25.46 -16.24 -13.92
N LEU A 53 -25.51 -15.07 -14.57
CA LEU A 53 -25.07 -13.78 -14.00
C LEU A 53 -25.69 -13.50 -12.62
N ALA A 54 -27.01 -13.66 -12.48
CA ALA A 54 -27.71 -13.39 -11.23
C ALA A 54 -27.25 -14.31 -10.08
N ASN A 55 -26.93 -15.57 -10.39
CA ASN A 55 -26.42 -16.51 -9.40
C ASN A 55 -25.01 -16.13 -8.96
N SER A 56 -24.14 -15.74 -9.90
CA SER A 56 -22.78 -15.29 -9.61
C SER A 56 -22.79 -14.10 -8.64
N VAL A 57 -23.60 -13.08 -8.93
CA VAL A 57 -23.77 -11.90 -8.07
C VAL A 57 -24.34 -12.28 -6.69
N SER A 58 -25.35 -13.14 -6.64
CA SER A 58 -25.98 -13.58 -5.39
C SER A 58 -25.00 -14.36 -4.51
N LYS A 59 -24.23 -15.28 -5.09
CA LYS A 59 -23.19 -16.04 -4.37
C LYS A 59 -22.11 -15.12 -3.82
N THR A 60 -21.57 -14.20 -4.63
CA THR A 60 -20.59 -13.22 -4.17
C THR A 60 -21.13 -12.39 -3.02
N LYS A 61 -22.37 -11.90 -3.13
CA LYS A 61 -23.02 -11.11 -2.07
C LYS A 61 -23.16 -11.91 -0.77
N ASN A 62 -23.59 -13.17 -0.86
CA ASN A 62 -23.79 -14.02 0.33
C ASN A 62 -22.46 -14.28 1.06
N GLU A 63 -21.37 -14.50 0.34
CA GLU A 63 -20.05 -14.66 0.96
C GLU A 63 -19.55 -13.36 1.60
N VAL A 64 -19.77 -12.21 0.95
CA VAL A 64 -19.45 -10.90 1.55
C VAL A 64 -20.25 -10.66 2.83
N VAL A 65 -21.53 -11.04 2.88
CA VAL A 65 -22.34 -10.94 4.11
C VAL A 65 -21.72 -11.76 5.26
N LYS A 66 -21.21 -12.97 5.00
CA LYS A 66 -20.53 -13.77 6.03
C LYS A 66 -19.26 -13.09 6.55
N ILE A 67 -18.52 -12.42 5.67
CA ILE A 67 -17.35 -11.62 6.07
C ILE A 67 -17.78 -10.47 6.98
N LEU A 68 -18.86 -9.75 6.62
CA LEU A 68 -19.40 -8.65 7.42
C LEU A 68 -19.88 -9.13 8.79
N ASP A 69 -20.60 -10.24 8.85
CA ASP A 69 -21.08 -10.85 10.11
C ASP A 69 -19.89 -11.21 11.03
N LEU A 70 -18.82 -11.74 10.46
CA LEU A 70 -17.58 -12.02 11.18
C LEU A 70 -16.95 -10.71 11.68
N CYS A 71 -16.85 -9.67 10.85
CA CYS A 71 -16.35 -8.37 11.27
C CYS A 71 -17.16 -7.79 12.45
N THR A 72 -18.48 -7.85 12.39
CA THR A 72 -19.37 -7.42 13.48
C THR A 72 -19.15 -8.24 14.75
N LYS A 73 -19.00 -9.57 14.65
CA LYS A 73 -18.71 -10.46 15.79
C LYS A 73 -17.42 -10.08 16.52
N TYR A 74 -16.42 -9.61 15.78
CA TYR A 74 -15.13 -9.18 16.31
C TYR A 74 -15.09 -7.70 16.70
N GLY A 75 -16.22 -6.99 16.61
CA GLY A 75 -16.33 -5.59 17.03
C GLY A 75 -15.72 -4.58 16.06
N VAL A 76 -15.54 -4.95 14.79
CA VAL A 76 -15.19 -4.00 13.73
C VAL A 76 -16.37 -3.07 13.52
N LYS A 77 -16.10 -1.77 13.49
CA LYS A 77 -17.13 -0.75 13.28
C LYS A 77 -17.44 -0.59 11.80
N ASP A 78 -18.66 -0.21 11.48
CA ASP A 78 -19.07 0.04 10.09
C ASP A 78 -18.22 1.13 9.40
N GLU A 79 -17.73 2.13 10.14
CA GLU A 79 -16.83 3.18 9.63
C GLU A 79 -15.46 2.64 9.15
N ASP A 80 -15.06 1.50 9.71
CA ASP A 80 -13.80 0.82 9.43
C ASP A 80 -13.94 -0.21 8.28
N ILE A 81 -15.14 -0.35 7.70
CA ILE A 81 -15.43 -1.27 6.59
C ILE A 81 -15.78 -0.48 5.33
N LYS A 82 -15.11 -0.79 4.22
CA LYS A 82 -15.38 -0.19 2.91
C LYS A 82 -15.49 -1.27 1.86
N SER A 83 -16.69 -1.49 1.36
CA SER A 83 -16.94 -2.42 0.26
C SER A 83 -17.02 -1.69 -1.08
N SER A 84 -16.38 -2.24 -2.11
CA SER A 84 -16.53 -1.81 -3.48
C SER A 84 -17.87 -2.25 -4.05
N TRP A 85 -18.24 -1.69 -5.19
CA TRP A 85 -19.30 -2.26 -6.04
C TRP A 85 -18.91 -3.65 -6.54
N ILE A 86 -19.92 -4.48 -6.81
CA ILE A 86 -19.72 -5.78 -7.47
C ILE A 86 -19.37 -5.52 -8.94
N SER A 87 -18.20 -5.97 -9.36
CA SER A 87 -17.80 -5.99 -10.77
C SER A 87 -18.06 -7.37 -11.33
N THR A 88 -18.57 -7.46 -12.56
CA THR A 88 -18.82 -8.75 -13.21
C THR A 88 -18.26 -8.76 -14.63
N ASN A 89 -17.58 -9.84 -14.97
CA ASN A 89 -17.00 -10.08 -16.28
C ASN A 89 -17.35 -11.48 -16.79
N GLN A 90 -17.45 -11.63 -18.11
CA GLN A 90 -17.54 -12.95 -18.71
C GLN A 90 -16.16 -13.60 -18.71
N GLU A 91 -16.12 -14.89 -18.36
CA GLU A 91 -14.93 -15.71 -18.33
C GLU A 91 -15.01 -16.75 -19.45
N TYR A 92 -13.86 -16.99 -20.06
CA TYR A 92 -13.73 -17.89 -21.19
C TYR A 92 -12.39 -18.59 -21.13
N HIS A 93 -12.37 -19.89 -21.42
CA HIS A 93 -11.15 -20.65 -21.64
C HIS A 93 -10.96 -20.98 -23.11
N TRP A 94 -9.70 -21.21 -23.46
CA TRP A 94 -9.31 -21.64 -24.80
C TRP A 94 -9.13 -23.15 -24.82
N GLN A 95 -9.86 -23.84 -25.71
CA GLN A 95 -9.66 -25.25 -26.01
C GLN A 95 -9.30 -25.40 -27.48
N THR A 96 -8.04 -25.77 -27.77
CA THR A 96 -7.52 -26.18 -29.10
C THR A 96 -8.14 -25.40 -30.27
N ASP A 97 -8.06 -24.06 -30.20
CA ASP A 97 -8.55 -23.08 -31.19
C ASP A 97 -10.01 -22.59 -31.07
N LYS A 98 -10.71 -22.92 -29.97
CA LYS A 98 -12.04 -22.36 -29.66
C LYS A 98 -12.09 -21.67 -28.31
N LYS A 99 -12.73 -20.50 -28.28
CA LYS A 99 -13.09 -19.78 -27.06
C LYS A 99 -14.41 -20.35 -26.52
N VAL A 100 -14.34 -21.08 -25.41
CA VAL A 100 -15.51 -21.67 -24.75
C VAL A 100 -15.89 -20.77 -23.57
N PHE A 101 -17.19 -20.55 -23.38
CA PHE A 101 -17.71 -19.72 -22.29
C PHE A 101 -17.75 -20.54 -20.99
N ASP A 102 -17.08 -20.04 -19.95
CA ASP A 102 -17.05 -20.67 -18.63
C ASP A 102 -18.17 -20.16 -17.71
N GLY A 103 -18.49 -18.87 -17.81
CA GLY A 103 -19.50 -18.24 -16.96
C GLY A 103 -19.28 -16.75 -16.75
N TYR A 104 -20.05 -16.21 -15.81
CA TYR A 104 -19.91 -14.85 -15.32
C TYR A 104 -19.15 -14.87 -14.00
N ALA A 105 -17.98 -14.24 -13.98
CA ALA A 105 -17.19 -14.04 -12.78
C ALA A 105 -17.60 -12.72 -12.12
N SER A 106 -18.21 -12.78 -10.94
CA SER A 106 -18.55 -11.62 -10.12
C SER A 106 -17.55 -11.49 -8.97
N ASN A 107 -16.93 -10.33 -8.86
CA ASN A 107 -15.98 -10.02 -7.78
C ASN A 107 -16.39 -8.77 -7.00
N GLN A 108 -16.04 -8.77 -5.72
CA GLN A 108 -16.22 -7.63 -4.84
C GLN A 108 -15.07 -7.58 -3.85
N THR A 109 -14.51 -6.39 -3.64
CA THR A 109 -13.44 -6.15 -2.68
C THR A 109 -13.98 -5.42 -1.45
N THR A 110 -13.59 -5.86 -0.27
CA THR A 110 -13.94 -5.23 1.00
C THR A 110 -12.67 -4.95 1.79
N ASP A 111 -12.42 -3.66 2.02
CA ASP A 111 -11.35 -3.17 2.88
C ASP A 111 -11.84 -3.09 4.33
N ILE A 112 -11.09 -3.65 5.27
CA ILE A 112 -11.41 -3.68 6.70
C ILE A 112 -10.24 -3.12 7.50
N ILE A 113 -10.51 -2.19 8.40
CA ILE A 113 -9.55 -1.71 9.40
C ILE A 113 -9.80 -2.46 10.71
N PHE A 114 -8.83 -3.26 11.11
CA PHE A 114 -8.88 -4.05 12.33
C PHE A 114 -7.96 -3.44 13.39
N ARG A 115 -8.48 -3.21 14.59
CA ARG A 115 -7.79 -2.47 15.67
C ARG A 115 -7.40 -3.35 16.86
N ASP A 116 -8.07 -4.49 17.05
CA ASP A 116 -7.85 -5.39 18.19
C ASP A 116 -6.75 -6.41 17.89
N LEU A 117 -5.49 -5.98 17.95
CA LEU A 117 -4.34 -6.81 17.55
C LEU A 117 -4.19 -8.11 18.35
N ASP A 118 -4.74 -8.17 19.56
CA ASP A 118 -4.71 -9.37 20.40
C ASP A 118 -5.55 -10.51 19.81
N LYS A 119 -6.60 -10.17 19.05
CA LYS A 119 -7.48 -11.14 18.36
C LYS A 119 -7.16 -11.30 16.88
N LEU A 120 -6.07 -10.71 16.42
CA LEU A 120 -5.69 -10.71 15.00
C LEU A 120 -5.49 -12.13 14.46
N GLU A 121 -4.82 -12.99 15.22
CA GLU A 121 -4.59 -14.39 14.83
C GLU A 121 -5.90 -15.15 14.65
N GLU A 122 -6.81 -15.05 15.62
CA GLU A 122 -8.10 -15.72 15.57
C GLU A 122 -8.99 -15.18 14.45
N PHE A 123 -9.04 -13.85 14.29
CA PHE A 123 -9.77 -13.17 13.24
C PHE A 123 -9.29 -13.61 11.85
N THR A 124 -7.97 -13.58 11.63
CA THR A 124 -7.36 -14.00 10.37
C THR A 124 -7.62 -15.48 10.09
N ALA A 125 -7.51 -16.35 11.09
CA ALA A 125 -7.80 -17.77 10.95
C ALA A 125 -9.28 -18.01 10.58
N GLN A 126 -10.23 -17.25 11.13
CA GLN A 126 -11.63 -17.38 10.74
C GLN A 126 -11.92 -16.81 9.34
N LEU A 127 -11.25 -15.72 8.94
CA LEU A 127 -11.35 -15.19 7.57
C LEU A 127 -10.87 -16.21 6.53
N MET A 128 -9.75 -16.90 6.79
CA MET A 128 -9.22 -17.92 5.87
C MET A 128 -10.12 -19.15 5.69
N ARG A 129 -11.12 -19.34 6.57
CA ARG A 129 -12.12 -20.41 6.43
C ARG A 129 -13.28 -20.02 5.50
N LEU A 130 -13.38 -18.75 5.12
CA LEU A 130 -14.36 -18.25 4.16
C LEU A 130 -13.82 -18.38 2.73
N ASP A 131 -14.71 -18.36 1.75
CA ASP A 131 -14.36 -18.50 0.34
C ASP A 131 -13.86 -17.15 -0.22
N ILE A 132 -12.61 -16.83 0.12
CA ILE A 132 -11.92 -15.59 -0.26
C ILE A 132 -10.96 -15.91 -1.40
N ALA A 133 -11.10 -15.19 -2.51
CA ALA A 133 -10.24 -15.37 -3.68
C ALA A 133 -8.87 -14.72 -3.52
N ASN A 134 -8.79 -13.61 -2.78
CA ASN A 134 -7.53 -12.93 -2.47
C ASN A 134 -7.61 -12.14 -1.16
N MET A 135 -6.51 -12.11 -0.41
CA MET A 135 -6.35 -11.33 0.82
C MET A 135 -4.97 -10.68 0.83
N ASN A 136 -4.91 -9.35 0.94
CA ASN A 136 -3.68 -8.55 1.08
C ASN A 136 -3.72 -7.66 2.30
#